data_AF-A0AAD5L7R5-F1
#
_entry.id   AF-A0AAD5L7R5-F1
#
_cell.length_a   1.000
_cell.length_b   1.000
_cell.length_c   1.000
_cell.angle_alpha   90.00
_cell.angle_beta   90.00
_cell.angle_gamma   90.00
#
_symmetry.space_group_name_H-M   'P 1'
#
loop_
_entity.id
_entity.type
_entity.pdbx_description
1 polymer ?
#
loop_
_entity_poly.entity_id
_entity_poly.type
_entity_poly.pdbx_seq_one_letter_code
_entity_poly.pdbx_strand_id
1 'polypeptide(L)'
;MAAPDDSLYPIAILVDELKHEDVQLRLNSIRKIHIIASALGPERTRDELLPFLNDSLDDEDEVLLVMAEELGNFVDVPRSATW
;
A
#
# COMPACT_ATOMS: atom_id res chain seq x y z
N MET A 1 8.61 -8.03 -27.11
CA MET A 1 8.18 -8.98 -26.07
C MET A 1 8.24 -8.23 -24.75
N ALA A 2 7.10 -7.77 -24.21
CA ALA A 2 7.10 -7.15 -22.89
C ALA A 2 7.32 -8.26 -21.84
N ALA A 3 8.31 -8.10 -20.97
CA ALA A 3 8.62 -9.09 -19.95
C ALA A 3 7.43 -9.20 -18.97
N PRO A 4 6.90 -10.41 -18.71
CA PRO A 4 5.69 -10.59 -17.89
C PRO A 4 5.94 -10.63 -16.37
N ASP A 5 6.97 -9.96 -15.83
CA ASP A 5 7.36 -10.13 -14.42
C ASP A 5 7.51 -8.83 -13.60
N ASP A 6 7.63 -7.65 -14.21
CA ASP A 6 7.88 -6.40 -13.45
C ASP A 6 6.69 -5.94 -12.60
N SER A 7 5.49 -6.44 -12.88
CA SER A 7 4.26 -6.03 -12.19
C SER A 7 4.06 -6.73 -10.84
N LEU A 8 4.65 -7.91 -10.61
CA LEU A 8 4.42 -8.69 -9.38
C LEU A 8 5.36 -8.31 -8.22
N TYR A 9 6.49 -7.68 -8.53
CA TYR A 9 7.51 -7.32 -7.52
C TYR A 9 7.05 -6.33 -6.45
N PRO A 10 6.30 -5.25 -6.75
CA PRO A 10 6.00 -4.23 -5.73
C PRO A 10 5.16 -4.72 -4.55
N ILE A 11 4.18 -5.61 -4.81
CA ILE A 11 3.35 -6.18 -3.75
C ILE A 11 4.11 -7.24 -2.97
N ALA A 12 4.87 -8.11 -3.65
CA ALA A 12 5.65 -9.15 -2.96
C ALA A 12 6.62 -8.54 -1.94
N ILE A 13 7.28 -7.43 -2.29
CA ILE A 13 8.15 -6.70 -1.37
C ILE A 13 7.37 -6.14 -0.19
N LEU A 14 6.22 -5.50 -0.42
CA LEU A 14 5.38 -4.96 0.67
C LEU A 14 4.90 -6.06 1.61
N VAL A 15 4.50 -7.21 1.06
CA VAL A 15 4.06 -8.38 1.82
C VAL A 15 5.17 -8.89 2.73
N ASP A 16 6.39 -9.02 2.20
CA ASP A 16 7.53 -9.49 2.99
C ASP A 16 7.92 -8.47 4.07
N GLU A 17 7.87 -7.18 3.76
CA GLU A 17 8.22 -6.14 4.71
C GLU A 17 7.18 -5.95 5.83
N LEU A 18 5.87 -6.02 5.52
CA LEU A 18 4.81 -5.93 6.55
C LEU A 18 4.68 -7.18 7.41
N LYS A 19 5.26 -8.31 6.99
CA LYS A 19 5.35 -9.51 7.85
C LYS A 19 6.55 -9.49 8.78
N HIS A 20 7.34 -8.44 8.76
CA HIS A 20 8.54 -8.34 9.57
C HIS A 20 8.22 -8.17 11.06
N GLU A 21 8.95 -8.86 11.95
CA GLU A 21 8.71 -8.79 13.41
C GLU A 21 9.02 -7.40 14.00
N ASP A 22 10.03 -6.72 13.44
CA ASP A 22 10.40 -5.35 13.80
C ASP A 22 9.37 -4.32 13.31
N VAL A 23 8.71 -3.67 14.28
CA VAL A 23 7.74 -2.59 14.09
C VAL A 23 8.28 -1.44 13.26
N GLN A 24 9.55 -1.06 13.45
CA GLN A 24 10.14 0.05 12.72
C GLN A 24 10.28 -0.25 11.23
N LEU A 25 10.52 -1.51 10.86
CA LEU A 25 10.55 -1.92 9.47
C LEU A 25 9.16 -1.90 8.86
N ARG A 26 8.12 -2.39 9.56
CA ARG A 26 6.73 -2.29 9.11
C ARG A 26 6.28 -0.84 8.91
N LEU A 27 6.59 0.04 9.87
CA LEU A 27 6.32 1.48 9.78
C LEU A 27 6.98 2.11 8.56
N ASN A 28 8.25 1.80 8.30
CA ASN A 28 8.98 2.32 7.15
C ASN A 28 8.38 1.85 5.82
N SER A 29 7.76 0.68 5.79
CA SER A 29 7.10 0.13 4.61
C SER A 29 5.73 0.76 4.38
N ILE A 30 4.91 0.94 5.43
CA ILE A 30 3.65 1.67 5.32
C ILE A 30 3.88 3.09 4.78
N ARG A 31 4.90 3.81 5.26
CA ARG A 31 5.25 5.16 4.74
C ARG A 31 5.59 5.20 3.25
N LYS A 32 5.90 4.07 2.62
CA LYS A 32 6.24 3.97 1.20
C LYS A 32 5.07 3.45 0.35
N ILE A 33 3.90 3.25 0.95
CA ILE A 33 2.78 2.58 0.27
C ILE A 33 2.26 3.36 -0.93
N HIS A 34 2.37 4.69 -0.93
CA HIS A 34 2.02 5.53 -2.07
C HIS A 34 2.90 5.24 -3.31
N ILE A 35 4.17 4.88 -3.12
CA ILE A 35 5.09 4.50 -4.21
C ILE A 35 4.62 3.19 -4.85
N ILE A 36 4.22 2.23 -4.01
CA ILE A 36 3.72 0.92 -4.46
C ILE A 36 2.39 1.09 -5.18
N ALA A 37 1.46 1.86 -4.62
CA ALA A 37 0.19 2.18 -5.28
C ALA A 37 0.42 2.85 -6.65
N SER A 38 1.38 3.78 -6.75
CA SER A 38 1.74 4.43 -8.01
C SER A 38 2.35 3.45 -9.03
N ALA A 39 3.15 2.48 -8.60
CA ALA A 39 3.74 1.47 -9.47
C ALA A 39 2.72 0.42 -9.95
N LEU A 40 1.75 0.08 -9.09
CA LEU A 40 0.68 -0.86 -9.41
C LEU A 40 -0.38 -0.27 -10.34
N GLY A 41 -0.64 1.03 -10.22
CA GLY A 41 -1.76 1.69 -10.87
C GLY A 41 -3.09 1.48 -10.12
N PRO A 42 -4.14 2.19 -10.54
CA PRO A 42 -5.39 2.32 -9.77
C PRO A 42 -6.19 1.00 -9.68
N GLU A 43 -6.22 0.20 -10.73
CA GLU A 43 -6.96 -1.07 -10.78
C GLU A 43 -6.41 -2.08 -9.77
N ARG A 44 -5.11 -2.33 -9.82
CA ARG A 44 -4.43 -3.27 -8.92
C ARG A 44 -4.30 -2.73 -7.50
N THR A 45 -4.19 -1.41 -7.33
CA THR A 45 -4.28 -0.80 -6.00
C THR A 45 -5.62 -1.13 -5.34
N ARG A 46 -6.72 -1.01 -6.08
CA ARG A 46 -8.06 -1.32 -5.58
C ARG A 46 -8.26 -2.82 -5.34
N ASP A 47 -7.83 -3.65 -6.29
CA ASP A 47 -8.20 -5.08 -6.31
C ASP A 47 -7.20 -5.98 -5.57
N GLU A 48 -5.99 -5.49 -5.29
CA GLU A 48 -4.93 -6.25 -4.60
C GLU A 48 -4.42 -5.54 -3.33
N LEU A 49 -3.98 -4.27 -3.45
CA LEU A 49 -3.33 -3.57 -2.33
C LEU A 49 -4.30 -3.22 -1.20
N LEU A 50 -5.50 -2.69 -1.52
CA LEU A 50 -6.49 -2.35 -0.49
C LEU A 50 -6.97 -3.59 0.30
N PRO A 51 -7.32 -4.73 -0.34
CA PRO A 51 -7.61 -5.97 0.39
C PRO A 51 -6.47 -6.41 1.30
N PHE A 52 -5.22 -6.35 0.82
CA PHE A 52 -4.05 -6.72 1.62
C PHE A 52 -3.89 -5.86 2.88
N LEU A 53 -4.10 -4.54 2.78
CA LEU A 53 -4.05 -3.65 3.94
C LEU A 53 -5.21 -3.87 4.90
N ASN A 54 -6.40 -4.17 4.36
CA ASN A 54 -7.56 -4.51 5.17
C ASN A 54 -7.32 -5.78 5.99
N ASP A 55 -6.57 -6.74 5.46
CA ASP A 55 -6.16 -7.94 6.18
C ASP A 55 -5.05 -7.68 7.22
N SER A 56 -4.44 -6.49 7.22
CA SER A 56 -3.36 -6.08 8.14
C SER A 56 -3.85 -5.10 9.23
N LEU A 57 -5.17 -5.01 9.45
CA LEU A 57 -5.77 -4.09 10.43
C LEU A 57 -5.67 -4.56 11.89
N ASP A 58 -5.06 -5.72 12.14
CA ASP A 58 -4.75 -6.27 13.46
C ASP A 58 -3.30 -6.03 13.91
N ASP A 59 -2.54 -5.22 13.16
CA ASP A 59 -1.17 -4.79 13.52
C ASP A 59 -1.17 -3.81 14.72
N GLU A 60 0.01 -3.38 15.15
CA GLU A 60 0.22 -2.51 16.30
C GLU A 60 -0.34 -1.09 16.06
N ASP A 61 -0.83 -0.44 17.12
CA ASP A 61 -1.49 0.87 17.07
C ASP A 61 -0.68 1.94 16.31
N GLU A 62 0.65 1.95 16.49
CA GLU A 62 1.54 2.88 15.79
C GLU A 62 1.58 2.63 14.27
N VAL A 63 1.56 1.37 13.86
CA VAL A 63 1.52 0.97 12.44
C VAL A 63 0.18 1.35 11.83
N LEU A 64 -0.92 1.06 12.54
CA LEU A 64 -2.28 1.40 12.11
C LEU A 64 -2.47 2.92 11.99
N LEU A 65 -1.90 3.71 12.90
CA LEU A 65 -1.95 5.17 12.83
C LEU A 65 -1.31 5.69 11.54
N VAL A 66 -0.09 5.24 11.23
CA VAL A 66 0.61 5.65 10.00
C VAL A 66 -0.11 5.12 8.75
N MET A 67 -0.70 3.92 8.82
CA MET A 67 -1.48 3.38 7.70
C MET A 67 -2.71 4.24 7.41
N ALA A 68 -3.42 4.68 8.45
CA ALA A 68 -4.57 5.56 8.31
C ALA A 68 -4.17 6.93 7.72
N GLU A 69 -3.04 7.50 8.14
CA GLU A 69 -2.50 8.74 7.57
C GLU A 69 -2.19 8.59 6.07
N GLU A 70 -1.48 7.52 5.69
CA GLU A 70 -1.12 7.28 4.28
C GLU A 70 -2.35 6.99 3.40
N LEU A 71 -3.33 6.24 3.91
CA LEU A 71 -4.59 5.98 3.19
C LEU A 71 -5.45 7.24 3.05
N GLY A 72 -5.39 8.16 4.03
CA GLY A 72 -6.02 9.49 3.90
C GLY A 72 -5.53 10.25 2.67
N ASN A 73 -4.24 10.12 2.35
CA ASN A 73 -3.62 10.75 1.18
C ASN A 73 -4.06 10.13 -0.15
N PHE A 74 -4.65 8.92 -0.16
CA PHE A 74 -5.15 8.29 -1.39
C PHE A 74 -6.44 8.94 -1.90
N VAL A 75 -7.23 9.54 -0.99
CA VAL A 75 -8.56 10.08 -1.28
C VAL A 75 -8.51 11.55 -1.68
N ASP A 76 -7.41 12.26 -1.43
CA ASP A 76 -7.24 13.68 -1.77
C ASP A 76 -6.88 13.91 -3.26
N VAL A 77 -7.43 13.08 -4.14
CA VAL A 77 -7.66 13.49 -5.53
C VAL A 77 -8.84 14.45 -5.48
N PRO A 78 -8.67 15.74 -5.81
CA PRO A 78 -9.74 16.71 -5.71
C PRO A 78 -10.94 16.21 -6.50
N ARG A 79 -12.09 16.19 -5.82
CA ARG A 79 -13.42 15.85 -6.34
C ARG A 79 -13.92 16.89 -7.36
N SER A 80 -13.03 17.52 -8.13
CA SER A 80 -13.26 18.65 -9.04
C SER A 80 -13.24 18.26 -10.52
N ALA A 81 -13.50 16.99 -10.85
CA ALA A 81 -13.83 16.59 -12.21
C ALA A 81 -15.17 15.87 -12.16
N THR A 82 -16.22 16.68 -12.31
CA THR A 82 -17.49 16.40 -12.98
C THR A 82 -17.77 14.93 -13.29
N TRP A 83 -18.63 14.30 -12.49
CA TRP A 83 -19.48 13.20 -12.96
C TRP A 83 -20.73 13.79 -13.61
#